data_AF-A0A6V7JPJ6-F1
#
_entry.id   AF-A0A6V7JPJ6-F1
#
_cell.length_a   1.000
_cell.length_b   1.000
_cell.length_c   1.000
_cell.angle_alpha   90.00
_cell.angle_beta   90.00
_cell.angle_gamma   90.00
#
_symmetry.space_group_name_H-M   'P 1'
#
loop_
_entity.id
_entity.type
_entity.pdbx_description
1 polymer ?
#
loop_
_entity_poly.entity_id
_entity_poly.type
_entity_poly.pdbx_seq_one_letter_code
_entity_poly.pdbx_strand_id
1 'polypeptide(L)' 'LTYGTKRPVIVFFHPGAFIGFSGQSYVFGPEYLLDEDVVLVTVNYRLGAI' A
#
# COMPACT_ATOMS: atom_id res chain seq x y z
N LEU A 1 28.40 -11.72 -6.36
CA LEU A 1 27.78 -11.11 -5.16
C LEU A 1 27.12 -9.81 -5.58
N THR A 2 25.92 -9.86 -6.14
CA THR A 2 25.21 -8.63 -6.53
C THR A 2 24.61 -8.00 -5.28
N TYR A 3 25.16 -6.85 -4.91
CA TYR A 3 24.62 -5.92 -3.92
C TYR A 3 23.11 -5.77 -4.17
N GLY A 4 22.28 -6.10 -3.17
CA GLY A 4 20.85 -6.37 -3.33
C GLY A 4 20.13 -5.39 -4.25
N THR A 5 19.62 -5.89 -5.38
CA THR A 5 18.86 -5.11 -6.36
C THR A 5 17.67 -4.46 -5.65
N LYS A 6 17.61 -3.12 -5.70
CA LYS A 6 16.51 -2.36 -5.12
C LYS A 6 15.32 -2.40 -6.07
N ARG A 7 14.13 -2.65 -5.51
CA ARG A 7 12.87 -2.64 -6.25
C ARG A 7 12.18 -1.28 -6.11
N PRO A 8 11.39 -0.85 -7.11
CA PRO A 8 10.49 0.28 -6.95
C PRO A 8 9.53 0.05 -5.77
N VAL A 9 9.26 1.11 -5.01
CA VAL A 9 8.35 1.06 -3.84
C VAL A 9 7.14 1.94 -4.12
N ILE A 10 5.96 1.34 -4.04
CA ILE A 10 4.67 2.02 -4.16
C ILE A 10 4.09 2.16 -2.75
N VAL A 11 3.88 3.39 -2.30
CA VAL A 11 3.23 3.67 -1.02
C VAL A 11 1.79 4.09 -1.28
N PHE A 12 0.85 3.25 -0.86
CA PHE A 12 -0.58 3.44 -1.09
C PHE A 12 -1.29 3.95 0.16
N PHE A 13 -1.89 5.12 0.03
CA PHE A 13 -2.80 5.71 1.02
C PHE A 13 -4.23 5.40 0.58
N HIS A 14 -4.97 4.66 1.40
CA HIS A 14 -6.36 4.35 1.08
C HIS A 14 -7.22 5.63 1.00
N PRO A 15 -8.20 5.68 0.09
CA PRO A 15 -9.17 6.77 0.05
C PRO A 15 -10.11 6.70 1.26
N GLY A 16 -11.14 7.55 1.27
CA GLY A 16 -12.16 7.55 2.33
C GLY A 16 -12.44 8.91 2.95
N ALA A 17 -12.08 10.00 2.26
CA ALA A 17 -12.35 11.37 2.71
C ALA A 17 -11.90 11.65 4.16
N PHE A 18 -10.83 10.98 4.61
CA PHE A 18 -10.33 11.02 5.98
C PHE A 18 -11.31 10.51 7.06
N ILE A 19 -12.37 9.79 6.69
CA ILE A 19 -13.40 9.27 7.61
C ILE A 19 -13.64 7.76 7.49
N GLY A 20 -13.05 7.08 6.50
CA GLY A 20 -13.31 5.66 6.26
C GLY A 20 -12.17 4.91 5.59
N PHE A 21 -12.41 3.60 5.43
CA PHE A 21 -11.49 2.58 4.89
C PHE A 21 -10.25 2.30 5.76
N SER A 22 -9.42 1.38 5.27
CA SER A 22 -8.14 0.99 5.85
C SER A 22 -7.24 0.40 4.74
N GLY A 23 -5.97 0.15 5.03
CA GLY A 23 -5.04 -0.56 4.14
C GLY A 23 -5.27 -2.08 4.03
N GLN A 24 -6.47 -2.56 4.33
CA GLN A 24 -6.83 -3.98 4.25
C GLN A 24 -6.86 -4.49 2.80
N SER A 25 -6.19 -5.61 2.56
CA SER A 25 -6.12 -6.26 1.26
C SER A 25 -7.46 -6.81 0.76
N TYR A 26 -8.46 -7.01 1.63
CA TYR A 26 -9.80 -7.40 1.18
C TYR A 26 -10.46 -6.31 0.31
N VAL A 27 -10.12 -5.04 0.53
CA VAL A 27 -10.67 -3.90 -0.23
C VAL A 27 -9.66 -3.36 -1.26
N PHE A 28 -8.38 -3.29 -0.87
CA PHE A 28 -7.28 -2.79 -1.71
C PHE A 28 -6.20 -3.86 -1.82
N GLY A 29 -6.58 -4.99 -2.40
CA GLY A 29 -5.71 -6.14 -2.59
C GLY A 29 -4.57 -5.86 -3.58
N PRO A 30 -3.48 -6.60 -3.47
CA PRO A 30 -2.28 -6.36 -4.26
C PRO A 30 -2.25 -7.16 -5.57
N GLU A 31 -3.35 -7.80 -5.96
CA GLU A 31 -3.38 -8.90 -6.94
C GLU A 31 -2.80 -8.49 -8.30
N TYR A 32 -3.08 -7.27 -8.77
CA TYR A 32 -2.57 -6.79 -10.05
C TYR A 32 -1.17 -6.18 -9.98
N LEU A 33 -0.74 -5.72 -8.80
CA LEU A 33 0.54 -5.01 -8.65
C LEU A 33 1.69 -5.97 -8.34
N LEU A 34 1.41 -7.12 -7.72
CA LEU A 34 2.44 -8.12 -7.38
C LEU A 34 2.76 -9.11 -8.49
N ASP A 35 2.14 -8.95 -9.66
CA ASP A 35 2.63 -9.54 -10.91
C ASP A 35 3.94 -8.88 -11.38
N GLU A 36 4.29 -7.71 -10.83
CA GLU A 36 5.50 -6.94 -11.13
C GLU A 36 6.56 -7.03 -10.01
N ASP A 37 7.85 -6.81 -10.32
CA ASP A 37 8.94 -6.81 -9.32
C ASP A 37 8.99 -5.49 -8.51
N VAL A 38 7.94 -5.26 -7.73
CA VAL A 38 7.74 -4.06 -6.91
C VAL A 38 7.51 -4.41 -5.44
N VAL A 39 7.66 -3.41 -4.57
CA VAL A 39 7.22 -3.48 -3.17
C VAL A 39 6.01 -2.58 -3.00
N LEU A 40 4.86 -3.16 -2.66
CA LEU A 40 3.67 -2.40 -2.27
C LEU A 40 3.62 -2.24 -0.75
N VAL A 41 3.50 -1.00 -0.29
CA VAL A 41 3.30 -0.65 1.11
C VAL A 41 1.93 -0.01 1.26
N THR A 42 1.00 -0.68 1.95
CA THR A 42 -0.27 -0.09 2.36
C THR A 42 -0.13 0.49 3.76
N VAL A 43 -0.75 1.65 4.01
CA VAL A 43 -0.67 2.32 5.31
C VAL A 43 -2.05 2.58 5.88
N ASN A 44 -2.16 2.51 7.21
CA ASN A 44 -3.30 3.04 7.94
C ASN A 44 -2.93 4.42 8.49
N TYR A 45 -3.88 5.35 8.42
CA TYR A 45 -3.79 6.66 9.07
C TYR A 45 -5.04 6.89 9.93
N ARG A 46 -4.96 7.80 10.91
CA ARG A 46 -6.11 8.11 11.76
C ARG A 46 -7.20 8.80 10.96
N LEU A 47 -8.45 8.52 11.31
CA LEU A 47 -9.63 8.95 10.57
C LEU A 47 -10.55 9.76 11.47
N GLY A 48 -11.17 10.82 10.95
CA GLY A 48 -12.00 11.73 11.73
C GLY A 48 -11.15 12.63 12.62
N ALA A 49 -11.76 13.20 13.66
CA ALA A 49 -11.13 14.17 14.54
C ALA A 49 -10.13 13.55 15.55
N ILE A 50 -9.59 12.36 15.29
CA ILE A 50 -8.76 11.58 16.22
C ILE A 50 -7.29 11.50 15.78
#